data_AF-A0A847W021-F1
#
_entry.id   AF-A0A847W021-F1
#
_cell.length_a   1.000
_cell.length_b   1.000
_cell.length_c   1.000
_cell.angle_alpha   90.00
_cell.angle_beta   90.00
_cell.angle_gamma   90.00
#
_symmetry.space_group_name_H-M   'P 1'
#
loop_
_entity.id
_entity.type
_entity.pdbx_description
1 polymer ?
#
loop_
_entity_poly.entity_id
_entity_poly.type
_entity_poly.pdbx_seq_one_letter_code
_entity_poly.pdbx_strand_id
1 'polypeptide(L)'
;GQTIATFLARLVEKGVLTSIKQGRANIYEPRMSPEEYRRQEAKSLLETLYEGSVKNFLTTLYDGKELTKDELTELRRWFAEKAGEKNE
;
A
#
# COMPACT_ATOMS: atom_id res chain seq x y z
N GLY A 1 -0.75 -29.76 -7.89
CA GLY A 1 0.05 -28.57 -8.23
C GLY A 1 -0.70 -27.50 -9.03
N GLN A 2 -2.04 -27.45 -8.99
CA GLN A 2 -2.83 -26.50 -9.81
C GLN A 2 -2.91 -25.08 -9.19
N THR A 3 -2.64 -24.95 -7.90
CA THR A 3 -2.87 -23.72 -7.12
C THR A 3 -1.83 -22.64 -7.37
N ILE A 4 -0.54 -23.01 -7.46
CA ILE A 4 0.55 -22.04 -7.70
C ILE A 4 0.47 -21.47 -9.12
N ALA A 5 0.26 -22.32 -10.14
CA ALA A 5 0.13 -21.87 -11.52
C ALA A 5 -1.06 -20.91 -11.70
N THR A 6 -2.20 -21.24 -11.09
CA THR A 6 -3.40 -20.37 -11.12
C THR A 6 -3.15 -19.06 -10.37
N PHE A 7 -2.45 -19.10 -9.24
CA PHE A 7 -2.08 -17.91 -8.48
C PHE A 7 -1.15 -16.99 -9.28
N LEU A 8 -0.11 -17.54 -9.91
CA LEU A 8 0.82 -16.78 -10.76
C LEU A 8 0.11 -16.20 -11.99
N ALA A 9 -0.81 -16.94 -12.61
CA ALA A 9 -1.62 -16.43 -13.72
C ALA A 9 -2.47 -15.21 -13.29
N ARG A 10 -3.12 -15.26 -12.13
CA ARG A 10 -3.88 -14.12 -11.57
C ARG A 10 -2.98 -12.90 -11.30
N LEU A 11 -1.73 -13.12 -10.89
CA LEU A 11 -0.78 -12.02 -10.69
C LEU A 11 -0.30 -11.40 -12.01
N VAL A 12 -0.22 -12.19 -13.07
CA VAL A 12 0.02 -11.70 -14.43
C VAL A 12 -1.18 -10.90 -14.95
N GLU A 13 -2.41 -11.40 -14.76
CA GLU A 13 -3.65 -10.68 -15.11
C GLU A 13 -3.78 -9.34 -14.37
N LYS A 14 -3.39 -9.30 -13.10
CA LYS A 14 -3.34 -8.06 -12.30
C LYS A 14 -2.18 -7.12 -12.69
N GLY A 15 -1.30 -7.53 -13.60
CA GLY A 15 -0.16 -6.73 -14.06
C GLY A 15 0.99 -6.60 -13.06
N VAL A 16 1.00 -7.42 -12.00
CA VAL A 16 2.06 -7.42 -10.97
C VAL A 16 3.28 -8.24 -11.43
N LEU A 17 3.03 -9.28 -12.22
CA LEU A 17 4.05 -10.13 -12.82
C LEU A 17 3.97 -10.07 -14.35
N THR A 18 5.11 -10.30 -15.00
CA THR A 18 5.14 -10.75 -16.40
C THR A 18 5.48 -12.23 -16.45
N SER A 19 5.08 -12.92 -17.52
CA SER A 19 5.44 -14.32 -17.77
C SER A 19 6.13 -14.45 -19.12
N ILE A 20 7.30 -15.08 -19.11
CA ILE A 20 8.13 -15.32 -20.29
C ILE A 20 8.26 -16.84 -20.45
N LYS A 21 7.85 -17.36 -21.60
CA LYS A 21 8.00 -18.77 -21.90
C LYS A 21 9.44 -19.06 -22.32
N GLN A 22 10.12 -19.93 -21.59
CA GLN A 22 11.48 -20.38 -21.91
C GLN A 22 11.49 -21.91 -22.04
N GLY A 23 11.39 -22.38 -23.29
CA GLY A 23 11.27 -23.80 -23.61
C GLY A 23 9.99 -24.42 -23.05
N ARG A 24 10.15 -25.33 -22.07
CA ARG A 24 9.05 -26.01 -21.36
C ARG A 24 8.66 -25.33 -20.04
N ALA A 25 9.38 -24.30 -19.60
CA ALA A 25 9.13 -23.58 -18.37
C ALA A 25 8.58 -22.17 -18.61
N ASN A 26 7.86 -21.64 -17.63
CA ASN A 26 7.50 -20.23 -17.56
C ASN A 26 8.39 -19.56 -16.52
N ILE A 27 9.09 -18.50 -16.91
CA ILE A 27 9.76 -17.58 -16.00
C ILE A 27 8.80 -16.46 -15.68
N TYR A 28 8.75 -16.06 -14.41
CA TYR A 28 7.95 -14.94 -13.94
C TYR A 28 8.86 -13.87 -13.36
N GLU A 29 8.64 -12.63 -13.76
CA GLU A 29 9.41 -11.49 -13.28
C GLU A 29 8.47 -10.41 -12.72
N PRO A 30 8.85 -9.74 -11.62
CA PRO A 30 8.06 -8.64 -11.08
C PRO A 30 8.06 -7.46 -12.04
N ARG A 31 6.87 -6.89 -12.28
CA ARG A 31 6.71 -5.69 -13.10
C ARG A 31 6.84 -4.40 -12.27
N MET A 32 6.83 -4.52 -10.95
CA MET A 32 6.93 -3.39 -10.03
C MET A 32 7.88 -3.72 -8.89
N SER A 33 8.53 -2.69 -8.36
CA SER A 33 9.33 -2.79 -7.16
C SER A 33 8.46 -3.05 -5.92
N PRO A 34 9.04 -3.60 -4.85
CA PRO A 34 8.35 -3.74 -3.56
C PRO A 34 7.84 -2.41 -2.99
N GLU A 35 8.48 -1.28 -3.34
CA GLU A 35 8.04 0.04 -2.87
C GLU A 35 6.77 0.51 -3.60
N GLU A 36 6.73 0.37 -4.93
CA GLU A 36 5.56 0.70 -5.74
C GLU A 36 4.35 -0.15 -5.34
N TYR A 37 4.55 -1.45 -5.13
CA TYR A 37 3.50 -2.34 -4.65
C TYR A 37 2.94 -1.88 -3.31
N ARG A 38 3.80 -1.58 -2.33
CA ARG A 38 3.36 -1.09 -1.01
C ARG A 38 2.58 0.21 -1.11
N ARG A 39 3.00 1.13 -1.97
CA ARG A 39 2.32 2.42 -2.18
C ARG A 39 0.94 2.22 -2.80
N GLN A 40 0.83 1.37 -3.82
CA GLN A 40 -0.44 1.05 -4.47
C GLN A 40 -1.40 0.35 -3.51
N GLU A 41 -0.91 -0.64 -2.76
CA GLU A 41 -1.71 -1.39 -1.81
C GLU A 41 -2.20 -0.51 -0.66
N ALA A 42 -1.35 0.38 -0.12
CA ALA A 42 -1.76 1.33 0.91
C ALA A 42 -2.90 2.24 0.43
N LYS A 43 -2.86 2.69 -0.82
CA LYS A 43 -3.92 3.49 -1.43
C LYS A 43 -5.20 2.68 -1.60
N SER A 44 -5.11 1.47 -2.15
CA SER A 44 -6.23 0.54 -2.32
C SER A 44 -6.92 0.24 -0.98
N LEU A 45 -6.13 -0.03 0.05
CA LEU A 45 -6.60 -0.28 1.42
C LEU A 45 -7.35 0.92 1.99
N LEU A 46 -6.81 2.14 1.83
CA LEU A 46 -7.49 3.37 2.25
C LEU A 46 -8.83 3.54 1.53
N GLU A 47 -8.88 3.34 0.22
CA GLU A 47 -10.10 3.49 -0.59
C GLU A 47 -11.16 2.45 -0.23
N THR A 48 -10.77 1.18 -0.08
CA THR A 48 -11.71 0.05 0.09
C THR A 48 -12.22 -0.12 1.51
N LEU A 49 -11.40 0.14 2.53
CA LEU A 49 -11.75 -0.13 3.93
C LEU A 49 -12.07 1.15 4.72
N TYR A 50 -11.56 2.30 4.30
CA TYR A 50 -11.65 3.55 5.04
C TYR A 50 -12.21 4.71 4.22
N GLU A 51 -12.89 4.41 3.11
CA GLU A 51 -13.56 5.39 2.23
C GLU A 51 -12.60 6.49 1.72
N GLY A 52 -11.33 6.16 1.57
CA GLY A 52 -10.28 7.11 1.16
C GLY A 52 -9.87 8.11 2.23
N SER A 53 -10.36 7.98 3.48
CA SER A 53 -10.13 8.93 4.56
C SER A 53 -9.03 8.47 5.51
N VAL A 54 -7.91 9.19 5.52
CA VAL A 54 -6.82 9.02 6.51
C VAL A 54 -7.34 9.25 7.93
N LYS A 55 -8.29 10.17 8.12
CA LYS A 55 -8.93 10.41 9.42
C LYS A 55 -9.70 9.17 9.90
N ASN A 56 -10.46 8.53 9.03
CA ASN A 56 -11.22 7.33 9.38
C ASN A 56 -10.26 6.20 9.75
N PHE A 57 -9.20 6.02 8.95
CA PHE A 57 -8.14 5.06 9.27
C PHE A 57 -7.55 5.28 10.66
N LEU A 58 -7.13 6.50 11.01
CA LEU A 58 -6.56 6.81 12.32
C LEU A 58 -7.58 6.65 13.45
N THR A 59 -8.85 7.01 13.21
CA THR A 59 -9.92 6.87 14.21
C THR A 59 -10.14 5.39 14.56
N THR A 60 -10.18 4.52 13.54
CA THR A 60 -10.30 3.06 13.72
C THR A 60 -9.03 2.46 14.31
N LEU A 61 -7.85 2.91 13.90
CA LEU A 61 -6.56 2.39 14.38
C LEU A 61 -6.40 2.60 15.88
N TYR A 62 -6.80 3.78 16.36
CA TYR A 62 -6.68 4.12 17.78
C TYR A 62 -7.91 3.73 18.59
N ASP A 63 -9.05 3.40 17.97
CA ASP A 63 -10.24 2.83 18.63
C ASP A 63 -10.65 3.60 19.92
N GLY A 64 -10.58 4.94 19.85
CA GLY A 64 -10.86 5.81 20.99
C GLY A 64 -9.76 5.90 22.06
N LYS A 65 -8.62 5.24 21.89
CA LYS A 65 -7.41 5.47 22.68
C LYS A 65 -6.81 6.82 22.31
N GLU A 66 -6.37 7.55 23.33
CA GLU A 66 -5.71 8.83 23.12
C GLU A 66 -4.33 8.61 22.48
N LEU A 67 -4.06 9.37 21.42
CA LEU A 67 -2.70 9.57 20.93
C LEU A 67 -1.86 10.17 22.06
N THR A 68 -0.65 9.66 22.24
CA THR A 68 0.29 10.32 23.14
C THR A 68 0.61 11.72 22.63
N LYS A 69 1.02 12.62 23.53
CA LYS A 69 1.41 13.99 23.15
C LYS A 69 2.53 14.01 22.11
N ASP A 70 3.44 13.04 22.17
CA ASP A 70 4.56 12.93 21.25
C ASP A 70 4.10 12.50 19.85
N GLU A 71 3.25 11.47 19.76
CA GLU A 71 2.64 11.04 18.48
C GLU A 71 1.81 12.16 17.85
N LEU A 72 1.01 12.87 18.65
CA LEU A 72 0.21 13.99 18.16
C LEU A 72 1.11 15.12 17.63
N THR A 73 2.21 15.40 18.31
CA THR A 73 3.18 16.44 17.90
C THR A 73 3.89 16.05 16.61
N GLU A 74 4.31 14.79 16.48
CA GLU A 74 4.94 14.27 15.28
C GLU A 74 3.99 14.31 14.08
N LEU A 75 2.74 13.88 14.26
CA LEU A 75 1.70 13.93 13.23
C LEU A 75 1.42 15.38 12.80
N ARG A 76 1.29 16.32 13.74
CA ARG A 76 1.09 17.75 13.43
C ARG A 76 2.25 18.30 12.61
N ARG A 77 3.49 18.01 13.00
CA ARG A 77 4.69 18.43 12.25
C ARG A 77 4.66 17.86 10.83
N TRP A 78 4.37 16.57 10.69
CA TRP A 78 4.31 15.91 9.38
C TRP A 78 3.23 16.51 8.48
N PHE A 79 2.04 16.82 9.01
CA PHE A 79 1.00 17.51 8.23
C PHE A 79 1.42 18.91 7.79
N ALA A 80 2.04 19.71 8.68
CA ALA A 80 2.52 21.05 8.34
C ALA A 80 3.59 21.01 7.23
N GLU A 81 4.55 20.07 7.32
CA GLU A 81 5.57 19.86 6.28
C GLU A 81 4.94 19.50 4.92
N LYS A 82 3.85 18.72 4.91
CA LYS A 82 3.14 18.32 3.68
C LYS A 82 2.21 19.40 3.13
N ALA A 83 1.64 20.25 3.99
CA ALA A 83 0.83 21.40 3.59
C ALA A 83 1.66 22.52 2.97
N GLY A 84 3.00 22.46 3.08
CA GLY A 84 3.88 23.53 2.63
C GLY A 84 3.85 24.76 3.57
N GLU A 85 3.29 24.60 4.77
CA GLU A 85 3.38 25.58 5.84
C GLU A 85 4.83 25.60 6.34
N LYS A 86 5.68 26.36 5.65
CA LYS A 86 6.95 26.79 6.21
C LYS A 86 6.62 27.66 7.43
N ASN A 87 6.99 27.17 8.62
CA ASN A 87 7.11 28.02 9.79
C ASN A 87 8.15 29.11 9.45
N GLU A 88 7.68 30.35 9.29
CA GLU A 88 8.48 31.55 9.59
C GLU A 88 8.56 31.73 11.11
#